data_AF-Q8NMY2-F1
#
_entry.id   AF-Q8NMY2-F1
#
_cell.length_a   1.000
_cell.length_b   1.000
_cell.length_c   1.000
_cell.angle_alpha   90.00
_cell.angle_beta   90.00
_cell.angle_gamma   90.00
#
_symmetry.space_group_name_H-M   'P 1'
#
loop_
_entity.id
_entity.type
_entity.pdbx_description
1 polymer ?
#
loop_
_entity_poly.entity_id
_entity_poly.type
_entity_poly.pdbx_seq_one_letter_code
_entity_poly.pdbx_strand_id
1 'polypeptide(L)'
;MVGRIAIAAVAQIGRWAGIDGLESRIVVQRTIGPADFADRYNSWSGGSIGPSHTLAQSAFFRGSNKSRKVDGLYDAGDTTVPGVGVSMCLISAENVLKRLRGDNSVDRT
;
A
#
# COMPACT_ATOMS: atom_id res chain seq x y z
N MET A 1 -0.60 21.37 -4.70
CA MET A 1 0.71 20.75 -5.00
C MET A 1 0.57 19.62 -6.01
N VAL A 2 -0.21 18.57 -5.73
CA VAL A 2 -0.41 17.40 -6.61
C VAL A 2 -0.86 17.77 -8.04
N GLY A 3 -1.82 18.69 -8.19
CA GLY A 3 -2.28 19.13 -9.51
C GLY A 3 -1.18 19.74 -10.41
N ARG A 4 -0.21 20.46 -9.81
CA ARG A 4 0.93 21.02 -10.58
C ARG A 4 1.86 19.91 -11.08
N ILE A 5 2.09 18.88 -10.25
CA ILE A 5 2.88 17.70 -10.62
C ILE A 5 2.18 16.93 -11.75
N ALA A 6 0.87 16.75 -11.66
CA ALA A 6 0.09 16.09 -12.71
C ALA A 6 0.21 16.81 -14.06
N ILE A 7 0.08 18.14 -14.09
CA ILE A 7 0.25 18.95 -15.30
C ILE A 7 1.66 18.78 -15.88
N ALA A 8 2.70 18.87 -15.05
CA ALA A 8 4.08 18.70 -15.48
C ALA A 8 4.34 17.29 -16.05
N ALA A 9 3.77 16.26 -15.42
CA ALA A 9 3.87 14.87 -15.87
C ALA A 9 3.17 14.66 -17.22
N VAL A 10 1.97 15.21 -17.42
CA VAL A 10 1.26 15.14 -18.72
C VAL A 10 2.09 15.79 -19.82
N ALA A 11 2.62 16.99 -19.58
CA ALA A 11 3.48 17.68 -20.55
C ALA A 11 4.74 16.87 -20.88
N GLN A 12 5.34 16.20 -19.89
CA GLN A 12 6.49 15.32 -20.09
C GLN A 12 6.15 14.08 -20.91
N ILE A 13 5.02 13.43 -20.61
CA ILE A 13 4.52 12.26 -21.36
C ILE A 13 4.26 12.65 -22.82
N GLY A 14 3.62 13.81 -23.08
CA GLY A 14 3.39 14.31 -24.43
C GLY A 14 4.69 14.45 -25.23
N ARG A 15 5.72 15.04 -24.63
CA ARG A 15 7.06 15.15 -25.26
C ARG A 15 7.71 13.79 -25.51
N TRP A 16 7.64 12.87 -24.55
CA TRP A 16 8.27 11.54 -24.67
C TRP A 16 7.57 10.64 -25.69
N ALA A 17 6.25 10.77 -25.81
CA ALA A 17 5.45 9.99 -26.75
C ALA A 17 5.32 10.65 -28.13
N GLY A 18 5.82 11.88 -28.32
CA GLY A 18 5.65 12.64 -29.58
C GLY A 18 4.19 13.03 -29.86
N ILE A 19 3.40 13.27 -28.82
CA ILE A 19 1.97 13.61 -28.94
C ILE A 19 1.79 15.11 -28.67
N ASP A 20 1.65 15.87 -29.75
CA ASP A 20 1.36 17.30 -29.66
C ASP A 20 -0.05 17.56 -29.12
N GLY A 21 -0.13 18.51 -28.18
CA GLY A 21 -1.36 18.94 -27.54
C GLY A 21 -2.03 17.86 -26.69
N LEU A 22 -1.27 16.92 -26.10
CA LEU A 22 -1.83 15.84 -25.26
C LEU A 22 -2.74 16.39 -24.14
N GLU A 23 -2.37 17.52 -23.54
CA GLU A 23 -3.14 18.18 -22.49
C GLU A 23 -4.52 18.64 -22.96
N SER A 24 -4.63 19.11 -24.21
CA SER A 24 -5.90 19.58 -24.79
C SER A 24 -6.90 18.45 -25.06
N ARG A 25 -6.42 17.19 -25.07
CA ARG A 25 -7.24 15.99 -25.30
C ARG A 25 -7.81 15.42 -23.99
N ILE A 26 -7.45 15.99 -22.84
CA ILE A 26 -7.92 15.52 -21.53
C ILE A 26 -9.36 16.00 -21.30
N VAL A 27 -10.30 15.07 -21.28
CA VAL A 27 -11.71 15.37 -20.99
C VAL A 27 -11.98 15.41 -19.47
N VAL A 28 -11.26 14.61 -18.69
CA VAL A 28 -11.41 14.53 -17.24
C VAL A 28 -10.04 14.36 -16.59
N GLN A 29 -9.75 15.18 -15.57
CA GLN A 29 -8.55 15.04 -14.75
C GLN A 29 -8.95 14.86 -13.29
N ARG A 30 -8.51 13.77 -12.67
CA ARG A 30 -8.63 13.51 -11.23
C ARG A 30 -7.25 13.22 -10.68
N THR A 31 -6.92 13.79 -9.54
CA THR A 31 -5.64 13.58 -8.87
C THR A 31 -5.86 12.89 -7.54
N ILE A 32 -4.91 12.03 -7.18
CA ILE A 32 -4.80 11.43 -5.84
C ILE A 32 -3.38 11.66 -5.35
N GLY A 33 -3.22 12.08 -4.10
CA GLY A 33 -1.90 12.26 -3.48
C GLY A 33 -1.88 11.80 -2.02
N PRO A 34 -0.77 12.00 -1.31
CA PRO A 34 -0.60 11.47 0.05
C PRO A 34 -1.71 11.88 1.04
N ALA A 35 -2.20 13.11 0.96
CA ALA A 35 -3.31 13.58 1.79
C ALA A 35 -4.59 12.76 1.55
N ASP A 36 -4.91 12.44 0.29
CA ASP A 36 -6.06 11.57 -0.01
C ASP A 36 -5.89 10.18 0.60
N PHE A 37 -4.67 9.64 0.68
CA PHE A 37 -4.44 8.34 1.31
C PHE A 37 -4.60 8.40 2.83
N ALA A 38 -4.13 9.47 3.45
CA ALA A 38 -4.36 9.72 4.88
C ALA A 38 -5.87 9.82 5.18
N ASP A 39 -6.60 10.62 4.39
CA ASP A 39 -8.02 10.89 4.63
C ASP A 39 -8.93 9.69 4.29
N ARG A 40 -8.68 9.00 3.17
CA ARG A 40 -9.57 7.93 2.69
C ARG A 40 -9.31 6.59 3.33
N TYR A 41 -8.06 6.31 3.68
CA TYR A 41 -7.63 4.98 4.13
C TYR A 41 -7.02 4.98 5.53
N ASN A 42 -7.06 6.11 6.24
CA ASN A 42 -6.38 6.29 7.53
C ASN A 42 -4.90 5.91 7.46
N SER A 43 -4.27 6.14 6.30
CA SER A 43 -2.87 5.77 6.10
C SER A 43 -1.95 6.71 6.84
N TRP A 44 -1.18 6.16 7.77
CA TRP A 44 -0.17 6.92 8.51
C TRP A 44 0.85 7.55 7.55
N SER A 45 1.07 8.86 7.71
CA SER A 45 1.93 9.66 6.83
C SER A 45 1.52 9.67 5.34
N GLY A 46 0.29 9.26 4.99
CA GLY A 46 -0.23 9.30 3.63
C GLY A 46 0.44 8.32 2.67
N GLY A 47 1.02 7.22 3.18
CA GLY A 47 1.67 6.19 2.38
C GLY A 47 0.66 5.34 1.59
N SER A 48 0.99 4.99 0.35
CA SER A 48 0.16 4.07 -0.46
C SER A 48 0.65 2.62 -0.42
N ILE A 49 1.85 2.38 0.13
CA ILE A 49 2.58 1.12 0.02
C ILE A 49 3.26 0.78 1.36
N GLY A 50 2.57 1.00 2.49
CA GLY A 50 3.07 0.67 3.83
C GLY A 50 4.49 1.20 4.16
N PRO A 51 5.19 0.60 5.14
CA PRO A 51 6.57 0.92 5.47
C PRO A 51 7.54 0.62 4.32
N SER A 52 8.54 1.50 4.16
CA SER A 52 9.59 1.40 3.14
C SER A 52 10.42 0.11 3.26
N HIS A 53 11.13 -0.25 2.19
CA HIS A 53 11.99 -1.43 2.14
C HIS A 53 13.41 -1.14 2.64
N THR A 54 13.53 -0.48 3.80
CA THR A 54 14.82 -0.33 4.47
C THR A 54 15.19 -1.63 5.18
N LEU A 55 16.49 -1.86 5.45
CA LEU A 55 16.94 -3.05 6.21
C LEU A 55 16.20 -3.20 7.55
N ALA A 56 15.97 -2.08 8.25
CA ALA A 56 15.23 -2.02 9.51
C ALA A 56 13.71 -2.24 9.37
N GLN A 57 13.17 -2.19 8.15
CA GLN A 57 11.75 -2.42 7.82
C GLN A 57 11.56 -3.67 6.94
N SER A 58 12.60 -4.51 6.87
CA SER A 58 12.55 -5.83 6.24
C SER A 58 11.57 -6.76 6.98
N ALA A 59 11.18 -7.86 6.34
CA ALA A 59 10.14 -8.76 6.84
C ALA A 59 10.34 -9.21 8.30
N PHE A 60 11.59 -9.35 8.76
CA PHE A 60 11.92 -9.78 10.12
C PHE A 60 11.66 -8.72 11.21
N PHE A 61 11.60 -7.43 10.83
CA PHE A 61 11.36 -6.31 11.76
C PHE A 61 10.04 -5.60 11.51
N ARG A 62 9.21 -6.11 10.59
CA ARG A 62 7.88 -5.61 10.29
C ARG A 62 6.89 -5.97 11.41
N GLY A 63 5.78 -5.24 11.49
CA GLY A 63 4.72 -5.52 12.47
C GLY A 63 4.23 -6.98 12.40
N SER A 64 4.02 -7.60 13.56
CA SER A 64 3.49 -8.96 13.70
C SER A 64 1.98 -8.98 13.50
N ASN A 65 1.44 -10.06 12.93
CA ASN A 65 -0.02 -10.25 12.85
C ASN A 65 -0.69 -10.41 14.22
N LYS A 66 0.06 -10.77 15.27
CA LYS A 66 -0.45 -10.92 16.64
C LYS A 66 0.19 -9.86 17.52
N SER A 67 -0.62 -9.13 18.27
CA SER A 67 -0.15 -8.16 19.25
C SER A 67 0.64 -8.86 20.36
N ARG A 68 1.76 -8.26 20.75
CA ARG A 68 2.56 -8.69 21.92
C ARG A 68 2.06 -8.11 23.24
N LYS A 69 1.16 -7.13 23.18
CA LYS A 69 0.73 -6.31 24.32
C LYS A 69 -0.71 -6.58 24.74
N VAL A 70 -1.55 -7.05 23.82
CA VAL A 70 -2.99 -7.23 24.02
C VAL A 70 -3.37 -8.62 23.54
N ASP A 71 -3.90 -9.44 24.43
CA ASP A 71 -4.38 -10.77 24.08
C ASP A 71 -5.63 -10.69 23.20
N GLY A 72 -5.69 -11.54 22.17
CA GLY A 72 -6.80 -11.58 21.22
C GLY A 72 -6.78 -10.47 20.15
N LEU A 73 -5.80 -9.56 20.17
CA LEU A 73 -5.64 -8.54 19.13
C LEU A 73 -4.73 -9.03 17.99
N TYR A 74 -5.26 -8.93 16.77
CA TYR A 74 -4.57 -9.31 15.53
C TYR A 74 -4.66 -8.20 14.49
N ASP A 75 -3.56 -8.01 13.77
CA ASP A 75 -3.43 -7.01 12.71
C ASP A 75 -3.19 -7.72 11.37
N ALA A 76 -3.83 -7.23 10.31
CA ALA A 76 -3.64 -7.71 8.95
C ALA A 76 -3.51 -6.55 7.96
N GLY A 77 -2.89 -6.82 6.82
CA GLY A 77 -2.68 -5.82 5.76
C GLY A 77 -1.22 -5.46 5.56
N ASP A 78 -0.98 -4.38 4.83
CA ASP A 78 0.31 -4.03 4.26
C ASP A 78 1.35 -3.54 5.27
N THR A 79 0.93 -3.14 6.47
CA THR A 79 1.83 -2.71 7.56
C THR A 79 2.36 -3.88 8.40
N THR A 80 1.83 -5.08 8.20
CA THR A 80 2.20 -6.30 8.94
C THR A 80 2.92 -7.30 8.06
N VAL A 81 3.52 -8.32 8.68
CA VAL A 81 4.10 -9.44 7.93
C VAL A 81 3.02 -10.15 7.10
N PRO A 82 3.30 -10.52 5.83
CA PRO A 82 4.63 -10.54 5.22
C PRO A 82 5.03 -9.25 4.49
N GLY A 83 4.12 -8.28 4.30
CA GLY A 83 4.46 -6.98 3.72
C GLY A 83 3.38 -6.40 2.84
N VAL A 84 3.81 -5.61 1.86
CA VAL A 84 2.95 -4.75 1.05
C VAL A 84 2.56 -5.41 -0.27
N GLY A 85 1.40 -5.01 -0.80
CA GLY A 85 0.86 -5.45 -2.08
C GLY A 85 -0.35 -6.34 -1.86
N VAL A 86 -1.23 -6.41 -2.86
CA VAL A 86 -2.51 -7.13 -2.76
C VAL A 86 -2.31 -8.56 -2.28
N SER A 87 -1.41 -9.31 -2.91
CA SER A 87 -1.10 -10.69 -2.53
C SER A 87 -0.60 -10.80 -1.09
N MET A 88 0.23 -9.86 -0.64
CA MET A 88 0.80 -9.88 0.71
C MET A 88 -0.25 -9.54 1.77
N CYS A 89 -1.17 -8.62 1.49
CA CYS A 89 -2.32 -8.36 2.35
C CYS A 89 -3.22 -9.59 2.50
N LEU A 90 -3.45 -10.34 1.41
CA LEU A 90 -4.25 -11.57 1.45
C LEU A 90 -3.56 -12.66 2.28
N ILE A 91 -2.27 -12.87 2.09
CA ILE A 91 -1.48 -13.82 2.90
C ILE A 91 -1.46 -13.38 4.38
N SER A 92 -1.35 -12.07 4.64
CA SER A 92 -1.44 -11.51 6.00
C SER A 92 -2.79 -11.84 6.67
N ALA A 93 -3.90 -11.74 5.92
CA ALA A 93 -5.22 -12.14 6.42
C ALA A 93 -5.31 -13.66 6.68
N GLU A 94 -4.79 -14.49 5.78
CA GLU A 94 -4.72 -15.95 5.99
C GLU A 94 -3.93 -16.31 7.25
N ASN A 95 -2.81 -15.63 7.46
CA ASN A 95 -1.96 -15.76 8.64
C ASN A 95 -2.70 -15.45 9.95
N VAL A 96 -3.58 -14.45 9.95
CA VAL A 96 -4.45 -14.15 11.10
C VAL A 96 -5.47 -15.27 11.31
N LEU A 97 -6.12 -15.75 10.25
CA LEU A 97 -7.11 -16.84 10.34
C LEU A 97 -6.50 -18.13 10.90
N LYS A 98 -5.31 -18.52 10.44
CA LYS A 98 -4.56 -19.67 10.97
C LYS A 98 -4.29 -19.54 12.46
N ARG A 99 -3.81 -18.36 12.90
CA ARG A 99 -3.53 -18.08 14.32
C ARG A 99 -4.78 -18.12 15.19
N LEU A 100 -5.91 -17.60 14.71
CA LEU A 100 -7.19 -17.66 15.43
C LEU A 100 -7.68 -19.10 15.62
N ARG A 101 -7.38 -19.98 14.66
CA ARG A 101 -7.75 -21.41 14.70
C ARG A 101 -6.74 -22.28 15.45
N GLY A 102 -5.61 -21.73 15.88
CA GLY A 102 -4.48 -22.51 16.40
C GLY A 102 -3.86 -23.45 15.35
N ASP A 103 -4.05 -23.14 14.07
CA ASP A 103 -3.57 -23.94 12.95
C ASP A 103 -2.14 -23.54 12.58
N ASN A 104 -1.20 -24.47 12.77
CA ASN A 104 0.22 -24.27 12.46
C ASN A 104 0.64 -25.05 11.21
N SER A 105 -0.31 -25.56 10.41
CA SER A 105 0.03 -26.27 9.18
C SER A 105 0.62 -25.31 8.14
N VAL A 106 1.66 -25.78 7.45
CA VAL A 106 2.34 -25.05 6.36
C VAL A 106 1.53 -25.06 5.06
N ASP A 107 0.54 -25.94 4.94
CA ASP A 107 -0.29 -26.09 3.75
C ASP A 107 -1.69 -26.62 4.10
N ARG A 108 -2.69 -26.24 3.31
CA ARG A 108 -4.00 -26.90 3.15
C ARG A 108 -4.47 -26.62 1.72
N THR A 109 -4.10 -27.51 0.81
CA THR A 109 -5.03 -27.91 -0.25
C THR A 109 -6.24 -28.59 0.37
#